data_AF-A0A182SB31-F1
#
_entry.id   AF-A0A182SB31-F1
#
_cell.length_a   1.000
_cell.length_b   1.000
_cell.length_c   1.000
_cell.angle_alpha   90.00
_cell.angle_beta   90.00
_cell.angle_gamma   90.00
#
_symmetry.space_group_name_H-M   'P 1'
#
loop_
_entity.id
_entity.type
_entity.pdbx_description
1 polymer ?
#
loop_
_entity_poly.entity_id
_entity_poly.type
_entity_poly.pdbx_seq_one_letter_code
_entity_poly.pdbx_strand_id
1 'polypeptide(L)'
;MNCKPILTYSGDVRVFKTLEPHIVAALPSDTAEWKRSYGRPVKNVRVEATFKPFDQNALERYKDGKWNIVDHPVLHIYVTECSDIEAYRASVKEEIDQWLKVLNNYNVTDWMILLVETLDMKKSKNILPRTTVLDKIRLDFASKNGDRCLSILNPAKFEMKATESFRCLLQRIRHLMLTGYNRTIVKYEELIRTNRENRIQENWSFIDYFVLQEQLAFVLEMLGQFPEALVQYDELDAMFSQFILNSVFGEKQKWLHIFDQPLYAFHGISLNPVKMMETREKIISCNVTLLEFRSYLFERQCMLLDAAGKPWEIAERLLPFLFSTLREIEALKLDTPQGALACWEFVCALEVLNLCDKVQESKDIYKCSQFSAPIWNLAKEKLYMLGKQCGLLPGFVPTSEQLHTVVHLSAGMGDSMPETGSTGGLRNLEPELSDRTSTKSAHSPSRKPKKSATDTLKEALGSNQAFTKLYLELSELAISTYKHVSRLRSARLVGL
;
A
#
# COMPACT_ATOMS: atom_id res chain seq x y z
N MET A 1 1.40 1.35 -2.95
CA MET A 1 1.56 2.64 -3.68
C MET A 1 2.29 3.59 -2.75
N ASN A 2 3.27 4.37 -3.22
CA ASN A 2 4.04 5.26 -2.34
C ASN A 2 3.34 6.62 -2.19
N CYS A 3 2.12 6.61 -1.66
CA CYS A 3 1.40 7.84 -1.36
C CYS A 3 1.90 8.42 -0.04
N LYS A 4 1.93 9.75 0.10
CA LYS A 4 2.25 10.44 1.35
C LYS A 4 1.16 11.45 1.67
N PRO A 5 0.88 11.70 2.96
CA PRO A 5 -0.03 12.76 3.39
C PRO A 5 0.26 14.11 2.72
N ILE A 6 -0.78 14.77 2.23
CA ILE A 6 -0.64 16.07 1.57
C ILE A 6 -0.83 17.19 2.59
N LEU A 7 0.18 18.04 2.72
CA LEU A 7 0.11 19.31 3.43
C LEU A 7 0.15 20.45 2.43
N THR A 8 -0.54 21.55 2.73
CA THR A 8 -0.45 22.74 1.87
C THR A 8 0.23 23.89 2.59
N TYR A 9 0.86 24.77 1.82
CA TYR A 9 1.47 25.99 2.35
C TYR A 9 1.01 27.24 1.59
N SER A 10 0.92 28.37 2.31
CA SER A 10 0.59 29.71 1.79
C SER A 10 1.44 30.78 2.51
N GLY A 11 1.36 32.03 2.06
CA GLY A 11 2.14 33.16 2.59
C GLY A 11 3.53 33.26 1.95
N ASP A 12 4.58 33.39 2.76
CA ASP A 12 5.96 33.51 2.26
C ASP A 12 6.52 32.15 1.78
N VAL A 13 6.31 31.88 0.49
CA VAL A 13 6.77 30.66 -0.20
C VAL A 13 8.29 30.54 -0.17
N ARG A 14 9.03 31.65 -0.29
CA ARG A 14 10.50 31.62 -0.32
C ARG A 14 11.04 31.13 1.01
N VAL A 15 10.49 31.65 2.10
CA VAL A 15 10.85 31.23 3.46
C VAL A 15 10.47 29.77 3.68
N PHE A 16 9.25 29.36 3.32
CA PHE A 16 8.83 27.96 3.49
C PHE A 16 9.74 26.97 2.75
N LYS A 17 10.16 27.29 1.52
CA LYS A 17 11.06 26.43 0.73
C LYS A 17 12.43 26.19 1.38
N THR A 18 12.90 27.08 2.26
CA THR A 18 14.12 26.84 3.05
C THR A 18 13.90 25.83 4.18
N LEU A 19 12.67 25.72 4.69
CA LEU A 19 12.30 24.83 5.80
C LEU A 19 11.87 23.44 5.32
N GLU A 20 11.20 23.37 4.18
CA GLU A 20 10.58 22.13 3.66
C GLU A 20 11.51 20.90 3.67
N PRO A 21 12.77 20.94 3.17
CA PRO A 21 13.64 19.77 3.17
C PRO A 21 13.94 19.26 4.58
N HIS A 22 14.13 20.18 5.53
CA HIS A 22 14.40 19.86 6.93
C HIS A 22 13.16 19.26 7.60
N ILE A 23 11.96 19.79 7.29
CA ILE A 23 10.71 19.25 7.81
C ILE A 23 10.48 17.85 7.26
N VAL A 24 10.59 17.64 5.95
CA VAL A 24 10.37 16.34 5.31
C VAL A 24 11.33 15.28 5.84
N ALA A 25 12.61 15.62 6.02
CA ALA A 25 13.60 14.69 6.56
C ALA A 25 13.38 14.36 8.04
N ALA A 26 12.97 15.32 8.85
CA ALA A 26 12.84 15.15 10.30
C ALA A 26 11.45 14.69 10.76
N LEU A 27 10.40 14.82 9.94
CA LEU A 27 9.04 14.42 10.32
C LEU A 27 8.93 12.92 10.71
N PRO A 28 9.49 11.95 9.97
CA PRO A 28 9.39 10.54 10.33
C PRO A 28 10.34 10.08 11.44
N SER A 29 11.24 10.96 11.92
CA SER A 29 12.29 10.59 12.89
C SER A 29 11.73 10.17 14.25
N ASP A 30 10.55 10.67 14.61
CA ASP A 30 9.90 10.44 15.89
C ASP A 30 8.43 10.03 15.69
N THR A 31 7.89 9.32 16.68
CA THR A 31 6.51 8.88 16.69
C THR A 31 5.58 9.94 17.29
N ALA A 32 4.31 9.93 16.89
CA ALA A 32 3.26 10.70 17.53
C ALA A 32 2.10 9.80 17.95
N GLU A 33 1.49 10.15 19.09
CA GLU A 33 0.30 9.46 19.57
C GLU A 33 -0.88 9.77 18.64
N TRP A 34 -1.46 8.71 18.11
CA TRP A 34 -2.66 8.72 17.32
C TRP A 34 -3.79 8.05 18.10
N LYS A 35 -4.75 8.88 18.50
CA LYS A 35 -5.97 8.45 19.19
C LYS A 35 -7.14 8.60 18.24
N ARG A 36 -7.78 7.49 17.87
CA ARG A 36 -9.03 7.50 17.09
C ARG A 36 -10.25 7.73 18.02
N SER A 37 -11.44 7.49 17.48
CA SER A 37 -12.73 7.49 18.17
C SER A 37 -12.69 6.74 19.51
N TYR A 38 -13.57 7.13 20.44
CA TYR A 38 -13.64 6.58 21.79
C TYR A 38 -13.68 5.05 21.78
N GLY A 39 -12.83 4.40 22.59
CA GLY A 39 -12.76 2.94 22.73
C GLY A 39 -11.70 2.24 21.87
N ARG A 40 -11.06 2.92 20.90
CA ARG A 40 -9.91 2.35 20.17
C ARG A 40 -8.59 2.58 20.94
N PRO A 41 -7.65 1.63 20.93
CA PRO A 41 -6.36 1.80 21.57
C PRO A 41 -5.58 2.96 20.93
N VAL A 42 -4.82 3.70 21.76
CA VAL A 42 -3.88 4.71 21.29
C VAL A 42 -2.73 4.01 20.58
N LYS A 43 -2.31 4.55 19.44
CA LYS A 43 -1.21 4.00 18.65
C LYS A 43 -0.11 5.02 18.46
N ASN A 44 1.12 4.56 18.35
CA ASN A 44 2.26 5.41 17.98
C ASN A 44 2.51 5.28 16.49
N VAL A 45 2.44 6.39 15.77
CA VAL A 45 2.60 6.42 14.30
C VAL A 45 3.74 7.34 13.91
N ARG A 46 4.51 6.91 12.91
CA ARG A 46 5.45 7.79 12.20
C ARG A 46 4.72 8.36 11.01
N VAL A 47 4.78 9.68 10.84
CA VAL A 47 4.11 10.36 9.73
C VAL A 47 5.13 10.94 8.78
N GLU A 48 4.85 10.78 7.50
CA GLU A 48 5.53 11.47 6.41
C GLU A 48 4.59 12.53 5.83
N ALA A 49 5.13 13.44 5.04
CA ALA A 49 4.34 14.46 4.36
C ALA A 49 4.95 14.84 3.01
N THR A 50 4.07 15.23 2.09
CA THR A 50 4.40 15.94 0.86
C THR A 50 3.72 17.30 0.89
N PHE A 51 4.45 18.35 0.52
CA PHE A 51 3.94 19.72 0.55
C PHE A 51 3.56 20.22 -0.84
N LYS A 52 2.39 20.83 -0.96
CA LYS A 52 1.91 21.48 -2.19
C LYS A 52 1.54 22.94 -1.92
N PRO A 53 1.72 23.87 -2.88
CA PRO A 53 1.15 25.20 -2.74
C PRO A 53 -0.36 25.11 -2.47
N PHE A 54 -0.87 26.01 -1.62
CA PHE A 54 -2.31 26.12 -1.42
C PHE A 54 -3.01 26.51 -2.72
N ASP A 55 -3.99 25.71 -3.12
CA ASP A 55 -4.85 25.97 -4.27
C ASP A 55 -6.31 25.89 -3.81
N GLN A 56 -7.04 26.99 -3.96
CA GLN A 56 -8.45 27.06 -3.59
C GLN A 56 -9.30 26.15 -4.49
N ASN A 57 -8.94 25.98 -5.77
CA ASN A 57 -9.70 25.13 -6.70
C ASN A 57 -9.63 23.65 -6.29
N ALA A 58 -8.53 23.24 -5.64
CA ALA A 58 -8.44 21.91 -5.06
C ALA A 58 -9.52 21.68 -3.99
N LEU A 59 -9.94 22.73 -3.26
CA LEU A 59 -10.99 22.64 -2.23
C LEU A 59 -12.40 22.50 -2.81
N GLU A 60 -12.65 23.02 -4.02
CA GLU A 60 -13.96 22.94 -4.67
C GLU A 60 -14.40 21.51 -4.97
N ARG A 61 -13.43 20.66 -5.32
CA ARG A 61 -13.65 19.22 -5.58
C ARG A 61 -14.29 18.50 -4.39
N TYR A 62 -14.18 19.05 -3.18
CA TYR A 62 -14.73 18.44 -1.96
C TYR A 62 -16.16 18.88 -1.64
N LYS A 63 -16.72 19.89 -2.32
CA LYS A 63 -18.13 20.31 -2.12
C LYS A 63 -19.13 19.33 -2.73
N ASP A 64 -18.74 18.64 -3.81
CA ASP A 64 -19.65 17.82 -4.61
C ASP A 64 -19.80 16.37 -4.10
N GLY A 65 -19.22 16.02 -2.95
CA GLY A 65 -19.30 14.68 -2.37
C GLY A 65 -18.56 13.58 -3.15
N LYS A 66 -17.84 13.94 -4.22
CA LYS A 66 -16.94 13.05 -4.99
C LYS A 66 -15.51 13.22 -4.50
N TRP A 67 -15.25 12.81 -3.27
CA TRP A 67 -13.98 13.09 -2.61
C TRP A 67 -13.06 11.89 -2.61
N ASN A 68 -11.81 12.15 -3.01
CA ASN A 68 -10.70 11.24 -2.84
C ASN A 68 -9.99 11.59 -1.53
N ILE A 69 -10.04 10.70 -0.53
CA ILE A 69 -9.39 10.97 0.76
C ILE A 69 -7.86 10.99 0.64
N VAL A 70 -7.28 10.27 -0.33
CA VAL A 70 -5.83 10.23 -0.55
C VAL A 70 -5.31 11.58 -1.02
N ASP A 71 -6.08 12.27 -1.87
CA ASP A 71 -5.70 13.58 -2.42
C ASP A 71 -6.12 14.75 -1.52
N HIS A 72 -6.81 14.49 -0.41
CA HIS A 72 -7.31 15.53 0.49
C HIS A 72 -6.18 16.06 1.38
N PRO A 73 -5.85 17.37 1.33
CA PRO A 73 -4.88 17.96 2.24
C PRO A 73 -5.33 17.83 3.70
N VAL A 74 -4.44 17.39 4.58
CA VAL A 74 -4.80 17.14 6.00
C VAL A 74 -4.43 18.28 6.93
N LEU A 75 -3.59 19.21 6.47
CA LEU A 75 -3.20 20.39 7.22
C LEU A 75 -2.77 21.51 6.25
N HIS A 76 -3.22 22.72 6.55
CA HIS A 76 -2.90 23.94 5.80
C HIS A 76 -1.99 24.84 6.65
N ILE A 77 -0.81 25.19 6.13
CA ILE A 77 0.21 25.98 6.84
C ILE A 77 0.30 27.37 6.20
N TYR A 78 0.07 28.43 6.97
CA TYR A 78 0.39 29.79 6.53
C TYR A 78 1.73 30.19 7.12
N VAL A 79 2.68 30.62 6.28
CA VAL A 79 4.04 30.96 6.68
C VAL A 79 4.25 32.46 6.50
N THR A 80 4.81 33.12 7.50
CA THR A 80 5.16 34.55 7.41
C THR A 80 6.48 34.82 8.11
N GLU A 81 7.28 35.74 7.57
CA GLU A 81 8.48 36.29 8.22
C GLU A 81 8.19 37.75 8.57
N CYS A 82 7.88 38.03 9.85
CA CYS A 82 7.51 39.38 10.29
C CYS A 82 7.97 39.64 11.73
N SER A 83 8.99 40.48 11.89
CA SER A 83 9.53 40.85 13.21
C SER A 83 8.97 42.16 13.76
N ASP A 84 8.22 42.92 12.96
CA ASP A 84 7.75 44.27 13.31
C ASP A 84 6.22 44.34 13.47
N ILE A 85 5.76 45.02 14.53
CA ILE A 85 4.33 45.08 14.88
C ILE A 85 3.56 46.01 13.95
N GLU A 86 4.19 47.08 13.46
CA GLU A 86 3.54 48.02 12.54
C GLU A 86 3.36 47.36 11.17
N ALA A 87 4.40 46.69 10.67
CA ALA A 87 4.33 45.87 9.47
C ALA A 87 3.24 44.78 9.57
N TYR A 88 3.15 44.09 10.72
CA TYR A 88 2.09 43.10 10.94
C TYR A 88 0.68 43.70 10.82
N ARG A 89 0.46 44.88 11.42
CA ARG A 89 -0.84 45.56 11.35
C ARG A 89 -1.15 46.12 9.97
N ALA A 90 -0.13 46.48 9.21
CA ALA A 90 -0.27 47.11 7.90
C ALA A 90 -0.66 46.11 6.79
N SER A 91 -0.13 44.88 6.82
CA SER A 91 -0.41 43.90 5.74
C SER A 91 -0.65 42.47 6.23
N VAL A 92 0.27 41.91 7.04
CA VAL A 92 0.28 40.48 7.38
C VAL A 92 -1.03 40.04 8.06
N LYS A 93 -1.59 40.87 8.94
CA LYS A 93 -2.89 40.60 9.57
C LYS A 93 -4.00 40.40 8.54
N GLU A 94 -4.07 41.27 7.54
CA GLU A 94 -5.12 41.18 6.51
C GLU A 94 -4.94 39.95 5.63
N GLU A 95 -3.70 39.62 5.25
CA GLU A 95 -3.40 38.45 4.43
C GLU A 95 -3.77 37.13 5.14
N ILE A 96 -3.44 37.00 6.43
CA ILE A 96 -3.83 35.84 7.25
C ILE A 96 -5.36 35.75 7.36
N ASP A 97 -6.04 36.88 7.62
CA ASP A 97 -7.49 36.93 7.75
C ASP A 97 -8.20 36.50 6.45
N GLN A 98 -7.72 36.98 5.29
CA GLN A 98 -8.22 36.58 3.99
C GLN A 98 -8.04 35.07 3.74
N TRP A 99 -6.85 34.53 4.02
CA TRP A 99 -6.60 33.10 3.87
C TRP A 99 -7.48 32.23 4.79
N LEU A 100 -7.64 32.61 6.06
CA LEU A 100 -8.53 31.91 6.99
C LEU A 100 -10.00 32.00 6.56
N LYS A 101 -10.45 33.14 6.02
CA LYS A 101 -11.80 33.28 5.44
C LYS A 101 -12.01 32.31 4.29
N VAL A 102 -11.03 32.13 3.41
CA VAL A 102 -11.10 31.13 2.33
C VAL A 102 -11.26 29.73 2.94
N LEU A 103 -10.42 29.31 3.88
CA LEU A 103 -10.54 27.98 4.52
C LEU A 103 -11.89 27.77 5.20
N ASN A 104 -12.38 28.77 5.94
CA ASN A 104 -13.67 28.71 6.62
C ASN A 104 -14.85 28.56 5.64
N ASN A 105 -14.79 29.16 4.45
CA ASN A 105 -15.81 29.02 3.42
C ASN A 105 -15.95 27.57 2.88
N TYR A 106 -14.94 26.73 3.12
CA TYR A 106 -14.95 25.29 2.81
C TYR A 106 -15.06 24.42 4.07
N ASN A 107 -15.37 25.01 5.23
CA ASN A 107 -15.42 24.33 6.53
C ASN A 107 -14.10 23.63 6.91
N VAL A 108 -12.97 24.15 6.41
CA VAL A 108 -11.64 23.65 6.73
C VAL A 108 -11.17 24.28 8.04
N THR A 109 -10.96 23.43 9.04
CA THR A 109 -10.54 23.86 10.38
C THR A 109 -9.16 23.34 10.76
N ASP A 110 -8.45 22.68 9.85
CA ASP A 110 -7.18 22.02 10.13
C ASP A 110 -6.05 22.86 9.53
N TRP A 111 -5.66 23.89 10.29
CA TRP A 111 -4.69 24.90 9.86
C TRP A 111 -3.68 25.23 10.96
N MET A 112 -2.55 25.80 10.56
CA MET A 112 -1.54 26.40 11.45
C MET A 112 -0.93 27.65 10.84
N ILE A 113 -0.46 28.56 11.70
CA ILE A 113 0.29 29.77 11.32
C ILE A 113 1.72 29.63 11.86
N LEU A 114 2.70 29.72 10.97
CA LEU A 114 4.12 29.62 11.26
C LEU A 114 4.79 30.99 11.05
N LEU A 115 5.19 31.61 12.15
CA LEU A 115 6.01 32.81 12.14
C LEU A 115 7.49 32.42 12.12
N VAL A 116 8.23 32.86 11.11
CA VAL A 116 9.69 32.69 11.05
C VAL A 116 10.34 33.98 11.55
N GLU A 117 11.06 33.86 12.65
CA GLU A 117 11.76 34.97 13.30
C GLU A 117 13.20 35.07 12.79
N THR A 118 13.63 36.29 12.53
CA THR A 118 15.03 36.64 12.33
C THR A 118 15.49 37.51 13.50
N LEU A 119 16.50 37.03 14.24
CA LEU A 119 17.08 37.81 15.32
C LEU A 119 17.89 38.96 14.74
N ASP A 120 17.49 40.18 15.07
CA ASP A 120 18.28 41.37 14.79
C ASP A 120 19.14 41.68 16.02
N MET A 121 20.40 41.21 16.01
CA MET A 121 21.33 41.29 17.16
C MET A 121 21.59 42.72 17.64
N LYS A 122 21.24 43.74 16.84
CA LYS A 122 21.43 45.16 17.18
C LYS A 122 20.41 45.72 18.17
N LYS A 123 19.31 45.01 18.50
CA LYS A 123 18.21 45.53 19.35
C LYS A 123 18.16 44.98 20.80
N SER A 124 19.15 44.18 21.23
CA SER A 124 19.14 43.52 22.54
C SER A 124 19.67 44.40 23.68
N LYS A 125 18.91 45.43 24.09
CA LYS A 125 19.19 46.21 25.33
C LYS A 125 17.95 46.69 26.12
N ASN A 126 16.76 46.12 25.90
CA ASN A 126 15.56 46.55 26.61
C ASN A 126 14.96 45.42 27.48
N ILE A 127 14.75 45.72 28.77
CA ILE A 127 14.43 44.80 29.87
C ILE A 127 12.89 44.63 30.06
N LEU A 128 12.06 45.32 29.28
CA LEU A 128 10.59 45.24 29.39
C LEU A 128 10.00 44.16 28.46
N PRO A 129 9.05 43.32 28.93
CA PRO A 129 8.35 42.38 28.08
C PRO A 129 7.43 43.15 27.13
N ARG A 130 7.84 43.24 25.85
CA ARG A 130 7.00 43.80 24.78
C ARG A 130 6.15 42.70 24.18
N THR A 131 4.88 42.99 23.91
CA THR A 131 4.00 42.12 23.11
C THR A 131 4.68 41.79 21.78
N THR A 132 4.83 40.52 21.47
CA THR A 132 5.47 40.06 20.23
C THR A 132 4.47 40.02 19.08
N VAL A 133 4.96 39.89 17.83
CA VAL A 133 4.09 39.63 16.67
C VAL A 133 3.33 38.32 16.85
N LEU A 134 3.95 37.28 17.42
CA LEU A 134 3.29 36.02 17.74
C LEU A 134 2.13 36.19 18.72
N ASP A 135 2.29 37.03 19.76
CA ASP A 135 1.21 37.32 20.71
C ASP A 135 0.03 38.01 20.01
N LYS A 136 0.29 38.91 19.06
CA LYS A 136 -0.75 39.54 18.24
C LYS A 136 -1.46 38.53 17.34
N ILE A 137 -0.72 37.68 16.64
CA ILE A 137 -1.30 36.59 15.81
C ILE A 137 -2.19 35.68 16.67
N ARG A 138 -1.74 35.30 17.87
CA ARG A 138 -2.52 34.46 18.78
C ARG A 138 -3.80 35.14 19.25
N LEU A 139 -3.73 36.41 19.64
CA LEU A 139 -4.89 37.19 20.06
C LEU A 139 -5.90 37.37 18.92
N ASP A 140 -5.42 37.67 17.71
CA ASP A 140 -6.26 37.96 16.55
C ASP A 140 -6.92 36.69 15.98
N PHE A 141 -6.20 35.56 15.90
CA PHE A 141 -6.64 34.38 15.12
C PHE A 141 -6.81 33.09 15.93
N ALA A 142 -6.23 33.00 17.13
CA ALA A 142 -6.09 31.74 17.86
C ALA A 142 -6.43 31.87 19.35
N SER A 143 -7.38 32.74 19.70
CA SER A 143 -7.76 33.02 21.09
C SER A 143 -8.17 31.79 21.91
N LYS A 144 -8.68 30.73 21.25
CA LYS A 144 -9.04 29.44 21.87
C LYS A 144 -8.09 28.29 21.52
N ASN A 145 -7.24 28.46 20.50
CA ASN A 145 -6.38 27.42 19.92
C ASN A 145 -4.96 27.98 19.67
N GLY A 146 -4.39 28.67 20.67
CA GLY A 146 -3.13 29.42 20.52
C GLY A 146 -1.92 28.55 20.13
N ASP A 147 -2.08 27.24 20.28
CA ASP A 147 -1.16 26.18 19.95
C ASP A 147 -1.06 25.88 18.45
N ARG A 148 -1.94 26.48 17.63
CA ARG A 148 -1.87 26.49 16.16
C ARG A 148 -0.98 27.59 15.59
N CYS A 149 -0.55 28.53 16.43
CA CYS A 149 0.35 29.62 16.05
C CYS A 149 1.70 29.43 16.74
N LEU A 150 2.75 29.21 15.95
CA LEU A 150 4.10 28.97 16.45
C LEU A 150 5.07 29.96 15.82
N SER A 151 6.11 30.30 16.56
CA SER A 151 7.30 30.91 15.99
C SER A 151 8.49 29.97 16.02
N ILE A 152 9.33 30.05 14.99
CA ILE A 152 10.62 29.39 14.93
C ILE A 152 11.70 30.40 14.58
N LEU A 153 12.91 30.15 15.06
CA LEU A 153 14.08 30.84 14.52
C LEU A 153 14.43 30.23 13.16
N ASN A 154 14.82 31.06 12.20
CA ASN A 154 15.26 30.58 10.90
C ASN A 154 16.47 29.62 11.05
N PRO A 155 16.33 28.31 10.75
CA PRO A 155 17.39 27.33 10.95
C PRO A 155 18.62 27.62 10.10
N ALA A 156 18.44 28.19 8.90
CA ALA A 156 19.53 28.55 8.00
C ALA A 156 20.41 29.69 8.55
N LYS A 157 19.91 30.45 9.53
CA LYS A 157 20.64 31.57 10.14
C LYS A 157 21.09 31.27 11.57
N PHE A 158 20.43 30.36 12.29
CA PHE A 158 20.61 30.16 13.74
C PHE A 158 20.55 28.69 14.18
N GLU A 159 21.31 27.82 13.52
CA GLU A 159 21.26 26.35 13.66
C GLU A 159 21.15 25.85 15.11
N MET A 160 22.12 26.15 15.98
CA MET A 160 22.10 25.68 17.39
C MET A 160 20.95 26.24 18.24
N LYS A 161 20.47 27.45 17.93
CA LYS A 161 19.41 28.12 18.72
C LYS A 161 18.01 27.77 18.22
N ALA A 162 17.89 27.37 16.96
CA ALA A 162 16.62 27.01 16.34
C ALA A 162 16.16 25.59 16.71
N THR A 163 17.06 24.72 17.16
CA THR A 163 16.80 23.29 17.42
C THR A 163 15.54 23.03 18.25
N GLU A 164 15.38 23.69 19.40
CA GLU A 164 14.22 23.44 20.26
C GLU A 164 12.91 23.93 19.62
N SER A 165 12.92 25.12 19.03
CA SER A 165 11.76 25.66 18.33
C SER A 165 11.36 24.79 17.12
N PHE A 166 12.35 24.22 16.42
CA PHE A 166 12.12 23.32 15.30
C PHE A 166 11.56 21.98 15.76
N ARG A 167 12.02 21.44 16.89
CA ARG A 167 11.45 20.24 17.53
C ARG A 167 9.98 20.46 17.90
N CYS A 168 9.63 21.61 18.48
CA CYS A 168 8.25 21.99 18.76
C CYS A 168 7.40 22.10 17.49
N LEU A 169 7.96 22.67 16.40
CA LEU A 169 7.30 22.72 15.10
C LEU A 169 6.95 21.32 14.59
N LEU A 170 7.93 20.40 14.57
CA LEU A 170 7.71 19.03 14.11
C LEU A 170 6.66 18.32 14.96
N GLN A 171 6.74 18.40 16.28
CA GLN A 171 5.74 17.83 17.19
C GLN A 171 4.34 18.38 16.89
N ARG A 172 4.24 19.69 16.61
CA ARG A 172 2.97 20.34 16.31
C ARG A 172 2.41 19.92 14.96
N ILE A 173 3.25 19.83 13.92
CA ILE A 173 2.85 19.33 12.60
C ILE A 173 2.30 17.91 12.75
N ARG A 174 3.01 17.00 13.42
CA ARG A 174 2.54 15.62 13.65
C ARG A 174 1.17 15.61 14.35
N HIS A 175 1.01 16.37 15.43
CA HIS A 175 -0.24 16.43 16.18
C HIS A 175 -1.42 16.97 15.35
N LEU A 176 -1.23 18.08 14.64
CA LEU A 176 -2.29 18.68 13.84
C LEU A 176 -2.65 17.83 12.63
N MET A 177 -1.67 17.19 11.98
CA MET A 177 -1.91 16.23 10.89
C MET A 177 -2.78 15.06 11.35
N LEU A 178 -2.44 14.44 12.48
CA LEU A 178 -3.19 13.30 13.00
C LEU A 178 -4.59 13.68 13.45
N THR A 179 -4.75 14.87 14.03
CA THR A 179 -6.07 15.43 14.35
C THR A 179 -6.91 15.69 13.10
N GLY A 180 -6.31 16.25 12.05
CA GLY A 180 -6.95 16.46 10.75
C GLY A 180 -7.37 15.14 10.11
N TYR A 181 -6.46 14.15 10.05
CA TYR A 181 -6.77 12.82 9.56
C TYR A 181 -7.92 12.15 10.29
N ASN A 182 -7.97 12.23 11.63
CA ASN A 182 -9.07 11.66 12.40
C ASN A 182 -10.43 12.20 11.95
N ARG A 183 -10.53 13.52 11.78
CA ARG A 183 -11.77 14.16 11.33
C ARG A 183 -12.15 13.72 9.92
N THR A 184 -11.17 13.67 9.02
CA THR A 184 -11.38 13.29 7.62
C THR A 184 -11.76 11.82 7.49
N ILE A 185 -11.07 10.92 8.21
CA ILE A 185 -11.36 9.47 8.23
C ILE A 185 -12.77 9.22 8.75
N VAL A 186 -13.20 9.86 9.85
CA VAL A 186 -14.56 9.67 10.39
C VAL A 186 -15.64 10.05 9.35
N LYS A 187 -15.46 11.17 8.65
CA LYS A 187 -16.37 11.57 7.58
C LYS A 187 -16.36 10.56 6.41
N TYR A 188 -15.21 9.95 6.13
CA TYR A 188 -15.03 9.05 4.98
C TYR A 188 -15.62 7.67 5.25
N GLU A 189 -15.40 7.15 6.46
CA GLU A 189 -16.03 5.93 6.93
C GLU A 189 -17.57 6.06 6.87
N GLU A 190 -18.12 7.23 7.17
CA GLU A 190 -19.56 7.51 7.04
C GLU A 190 -20.04 7.54 5.58
N LEU A 191 -19.23 8.07 4.65
CA LEU A 191 -19.52 7.99 3.21
C LEU A 191 -19.55 6.52 2.76
N ILE A 192 -18.52 5.73 3.13
CA ILE A 192 -18.42 4.31 2.79
C ILE A 192 -19.63 3.54 3.35
N ARG A 193 -19.99 3.79 4.62
CA ARG A 193 -21.15 3.17 5.27
C ARG A 193 -22.44 3.47 4.50
N THR A 194 -22.69 4.74 4.19
CA THR A 194 -23.87 5.19 3.43
C THR A 194 -23.90 4.54 2.04
N ASN A 195 -22.76 4.47 1.35
CA ASN A 195 -22.68 3.82 0.04
C ASN A 195 -22.99 2.30 0.13
N ARG A 196 -22.46 1.61 1.15
CA ARG A 196 -22.70 0.18 1.39
C ARG A 196 -24.17 -0.14 1.70
N GLU A 197 -24.87 0.75 2.40
CA GLU A 197 -26.30 0.60 2.70
C GLU A 197 -27.15 0.63 1.43
N ASN A 198 -26.70 1.38 0.43
CA ASN A 198 -27.36 1.48 -0.88
C ASN A 198 -27.04 0.33 -1.84
N ARG A 199 -26.32 -0.73 -1.41
CA ARG A 199 -25.88 -1.85 -2.28
C ARG A 199 -27.00 -2.66 -2.98
N ILE A 200 -28.25 -2.45 -2.57
CA ILE A 200 -29.43 -3.10 -3.15
C ILE A 200 -30.01 -2.25 -4.31
N GLN A 201 -29.63 -0.97 -4.41
CA GLN A 201 -30.11 -0.07 -5.45
C GLN A 201 -29.52 -0.43 -6.82
N GLU A 202 -30.33 -0.31 -7.88
CA GLU A 202 -29.93 -0.73 -9.24
C GLU A 202 -28.73 0.02 -9.82
N ASN A 203 -28.53 1.28 -9.41
CA ASN A 203 -27.44 2.14 -9.87
C ASN A 203 -26.17 2.00 -9.03
N TRP A 204 -26.17 1.12 -8.02
CA TRP A 204 -25.00 0.87 -7.20
C TRP A 204 -23.99 -0.01 -7.96
N SER A 205 -22.71 0.30 -7.79
CA SER A 205 -21.60 -0.45 -8.38
C SER A 205 -20.61 -0.87 -7.30
N PHE A 206 -20.24 -2.16 -7.30
CA PHE A 206 -19.19 -2.65 -6.41
C PHE A 206 -17.84 -2.01 -6.71
N ILE A 207 -17.54 -1.64 -7.96
CA ILE A 207 -16.28 -0.97 -8.31
C ILE A 207 -16.19 0.41 -7.65
N ASP A 208 -17.29 1.17 -7.63
CA ASP A 208 -17.31 2.47 -6.96
C ASP A 208 -17.11 2.32 -5.45
N TYR A 209 -17.79 1.34 -4.84
CA TYR A 209 -17.60 1.00 -3.43
C TYR A 209 -16.17 0.54 -3.12
N PHE A 210 -15.62 -0.33 -3.97
CA PHE A 210 -14.25 -0.81 -3.88
C PHE A 210 -13.25 0.34 -3.88
N VAL A 211 -13.39 1.30 -4.81
CA VAL A 211 -12.50 2.47 -4.88
C VAL A 211 -12.57 3.29 -3.60
N LEU A 212 -13.76 3.48 -3.01
CA LEU A 212 -13.89 4.19 -1.73
C LEU A 212 -13.16 3.45 -0.61
N GLN A 213 -13.45 2.16 -0.43
CA GLN A 213 -12.85 1.38 0.65
C GLN A 213 -11.32 1.21 0.48
N GLU A 214 -10.85 1.11 -0.76
CA GLU A 214 -9.43 1.06 -1.09
C GLU A 214 -8.70 2.37 -0.74
N GLN A 215 -9.29 3.53 -1.02
CA GLN A 215 -8.68 4.81 -0.67
C GLN A 215 -8.51 4.96 0.85
N LEU A 216 -9.45 4.44 1.65
CA LEU A 216 -9.28 4.36 3.09
C LEU A 216 -8.08 3.45 3.45
N ALA A 217 -7.95 2.30 2.80
CA ALA A 217 -6.82 1.40 3.00
C ALA A 217 -5.47 2.08 2.69
N PHE A 218 -5.38 2.90 1.64
CA PHE A 218 -4.18 3.68 1.35
C PHE A 218 -3.85 4.68 2.47
N VAL A 219 -4.84 5.37 3.03
CA VAL A 219 -4.61 6.30 4.16
C VAL A 219 -4.11 5.55 5.39
N LEU A 220 -4.64 4.36 5.65
CA LEU A 220 -4.19 3.51 6.75
C LEU A 220 -2.75 3.01 6.51
N GLU A 221 -2.42 2.59 5.30
CA GLU A 221 -1.06 2.24 4.89
C GLU A 221 -0.08 3.41 5.08
N MET A 222 -0.46 4.63 4.67
CA MET A 222 0.33 5.87 4.87
C MET A 222 0.61 6.18 6.34
N LEU A 223 -0.25 5.74 7.27
CA LEU A 223 -0.09 5.91 8.71
C LEU A 223 0.58 4.69 9.39
N GLY A 224 1.10 3.74 8.60
CA GLY A 224 1.73 2.51 9.09
C GLY A 224 0.75 1.52 9.72
N GLN A 225 -0.54 1.64 9.41
CA GLN A 225 -1.62 0.84 9.98
C GLN A 225 -1.95 -0.36 9.09
N PHE A 226 -0.93 -1.17 8.81
CA PHE A 226 -1.05 -2.31 7.89
C PHE A 226 -2.15 -3.30 8.30
N PRO A 227 -2.34 -3.66 9.59
CA PRO A 227 -3.44 -4.55 9.98
C PRO A 227 -4.82 -3.94 9.69
N GLU A 228 -5.03 -2.65 9.94
CA GLU A 228 -6.31 -2.00 9.64
C GLU A 228 -6.54 -1.82 8.13
N ALA A 229 -5.49 -1.55 7.37
CA ALA A 229 -5.55 -1.51 5.91
C ALA A 229 -5.90 -2.90 5.34
N LEU A 230 -5.33 -3.97 5.91
CA LEU A 230 -5.58 -5.35 5.49
C LEU A 230 -7.05 -5.72 5.69
N VAL A 231 -7.65 -5.32 6.82
CA VAL A 231 -9.10 -5.52 7.07
C VAL A 231 -9.96 -4.93 5.96
N GLN A 232 -9.57 -3.80 5.35
CA GLN A 232 -10.34 -3.21 4.25
C GLN A 232 -10.36 -4.14 3.01
N TYR A 233 -9.22 -4.74 2.66
CA TYR A 233 -9.16 -5.69 1.55
C TYR A 233 -9.84 -7.02 1.89
N ASP A 234 -9.72 -7.50 3.13
CA ASP A 234 -10.42 -8.71 3.59
C ASP A 234 -11.96 -8.54 3.54
N GLU A 235 -12.48 -7.36 3.89
CA GLU A 235 -13.91 -7.05 3.76
C GLU A 235 -14.38 -6.98 2.30
N LEU A 236 -13.57 -6.37 1.42
CA LEU A 236 -13.84 -6.31 -0.01
C LEU A 236 -13.87 -7.70 -0.64
N ASP A 237 -12.88 -8.54 -0.32
CA ASP A 237 -12.77 -9.91 -0.82
C ASP A 237 -13.97 -10.77 -0.40
N ALA A 238 -14.36 -10.68 0.89
CA ALA A 238 -15.51 -11.41 1.42
C ALA A 238 -16.84 -10.93 0.80
N MET A 239 -17.03 -9.61 0.68
CA MET A 239 -18.24 -9.03 0.10
C MET A 239 -18.38 -9.38 -1.39
N PHE A 240 -17.30 -9.29 -2.15
CA PHE A 240 -17.30 -9.64 -3.57
C PHE A 240 -17.64 -11.13 -3.78
N SER A 241 -17.04 -12.01 -2.98
CA SER A 241 -17.35 -13.45 -2.98
C SER A 241 -18.83 -13.70 -2.69
N GLN A 242 -19.39 -12.98 -1.72
CA GLN A 242 -20.81 -13.08 -1.39
C GLN A 242 -21.70 -12.66 -2.55
N PHE A 243 -21.36 -11.58 -3.28
CA PHE A 243 -22.13 -11.16 -4.46
C PHE A 243 -22.10 -12.21 -5.58
N ILE A 244 -20.93 -12.79 -5.87
CA ILE A 244 -20.82 -13.85 -6.88
C ILE A 244 -21.68 -15.06 -6.50
N LEU A 245 -21.55 -15.56 -5.27
CA LEU A 245 -22.28 -16.74 -4.82
C LEU A 245 -23.80 -16.50 -4.82
N ASN A 246 -24.26 -15.31 -4.44
CA ASN A 246 -25.68 -14.95 -4.49
C ASN A 246 -26.21 -14.86 -5.94
N SER A 247 -25.36 -14.48 -6.90
CA SER A 247 -25.76 -14.38 -8.31
C SER A 247 -26.11 -15.72 -8.96
N VAL A 248 -25.69 -16.85 -8.36
CA VAL A 248 -26.02 -18.20 -8.85
C VAL A 248 -27.51 -18.51 -8.67
N PHE A 249 -28.13 -17.98 -7.62
CA PHE A 249 -29.51 -18.29 -7.22
C PHE A 249 -30.49 -17.13 -7.44
N GLY A 250 -29.98 -15.93 -7.76
CA GLY A 250 -30.77 -14.71 -7.90
C GLY A 250 -30.48 -13.95 -9.18
N GLU A 251 -31.13 -12.79 -9.36
CA GLU A 251 -30.83 -11.91 -10.47
C GLU A 251 -29.43 -11.31 -10.33
N LYS A 252 -28.67 -11.37 -11.42
CA LYS A 252 -27.31 -10.84 -11.47
C LYS A 252 -27.34 -9.31 -11.42
N GLN A 253 -26.58 -8.71 -10.50
CA GLN A 253 -26.45 -7.26 -10.45
C GLN A 253 -25.74 -6.73 -11.71
N LYS A 254 -26.22 -5.60 -12.26
CA LYS A 254 -25.75 -5.05 -13.54
C LYS A 254 -24.23 -4.85 -13.60
N TRP A 255 -23.63 -4.37 -12.51
CA TRP A 255 -22.19 -4.15 -12.43
C TRP A 255 -21.38 -5.45 -12.48
N LEU A 256 -21.96 -6.60 -12.10
CA LEU A 256 -21.24 -7.87 -12.07
C LEU A 256 -20.93 -8.38 -13.49
N HIS A 257 -21.63 -7.89 -14.51
CA HIS A 257 -21.33 -8.19 -15.92
C HIS A 257 -19.96 -7.69 -16.39
N ILE A 258 -19.32 -6.76 -15.65
CA ILE A 258 -17.93 -6.35 -15.91
C ILE A 258 -17.00 -7.57 -15.94
N PHE A 259 -17.30 -8.59 -15.13
CA PHE A 259 -16.45 -9.77 -14.93
C PHE A 259 -16.81 -10.96 -15.84
N ASP A 260 -17.73 -10.80 -16.80
CA ASP A 260 -18.20 -11.87 -17.71
C ASP A 260 -17.27 -12.13 -18.91
N GLN A 261 -16.07 -11.57 -18.86
CA GLN A 261 -15.09 -11.71 -19.93
C GLN A 261 -14.43 -13.11 -19.90
N PRO A 262 -14.16 -13.70 -21.07
CA PRO A 262 -13.43 -14.96 -21.15
C PRO A 262 -11.99 -14.80 -20.63
N LEU A 263 -11.45 -15.85 -20.02
CA LEU A 263 -10.14 -15.83 -19.37
C LEU A 263 -9.04 -16.35 -20.31
N TYR A 264 -8.80 -15.62 -21.40
CA TYR A 264 -7.70 -15.94 -22.35
C TYR A 264 -6.33 -15.45 -21.89
N ALA A 265 -6.31 -14.46 -20.99
CA ALA A 265 -5.11 -14.01 -20.30
C ALA A 265 -5.20 -14.39 -18.82
N PHE A 266 -4.19 -15.10 -18.31
CA PHE A 266 -4.18 -15.70 -16.97
C PHE A 266 -2.81 -15.55 -16.32
N HIS A 267 -2.32 -14.31 -16.29
CA HIS A 267 -1.14 -13.92 -15.55
C HIS A 267 -1.31 -14.32 -14.07
N GLY A 268 -0.31 -14.99 -13.50
CA GLY A 268 -0.26 -15.21 -12.06
C GLY A 268 -0.02 -13.90 -11.30
N ILE A 269 -0.08 -13.96 -9.97
CA ILE A 269 0.14 -12.79 -9.12
C ILE A 269 1.53 -12.17 -9.35
N SER A 270 1.62 -10.86 -9.22
CA SER A 270 2.87 -10.12 -9.32
C SER A 270 2.92 -9.00 -8.28
N LEU A 271 3.88 -9.06 -7.35
CA LEU A 271 4.12 -7.97 -6.41
C LEU A 271 4.88 -6.78 -7.03
N ASN A 272 4.88 -6.66 -8.35
CA ASN A 272 5.47 -5.53 -9.06
C ASN A 272 4.53 -4.32 -8.95
N PRO A 273 4.98 -3.20 -8.35
CA PRO A 273 4.13 -2.02 -8.17
C PRO A 273 3.58 -1.43 -9.48
N VAL A 274 4.31 -1.55 -10.60
CA VAL A 274 3.90 -1.02 -11.92
C VAL A 274 2.72 -1.83 -12.45
N LYS A 275 2.85 -3.16 -12.51
CA LYS A 275 1.75 -4.05 -12.94
C LYS A 275 0.51 -3.88 -12.07
N MET A 276 0.71 -3.75 -10.76
CA MET A 276 -0.39 -3.52 -9.83
C MET A 276 -1.11 -2.18 -10.11
N MET A 277 -0.38 -1.11 -10.45
CA MET A 277 -1.00 0.15 -10.88
C MET A 277 -1.77 0.00 -12.19
N GLU A 278 -1.22 -0.68 -13.19
CA GLU A 278 -1.90 -0.96 -14.46
C GLU A 278 -3.21 -1.73 -14.23
N THR A 279 -3.18 -2.77 -13.39
CA THR A 279 -4.38 -3.53 -13.02
C THR A 279 -5.39 -2.63 -12.30
N ARG A 280 -4.94 -1.73 -11.42
CA ARG A 280 -5.84 -0.79 -10.76
C ARG A 280 -6.53 0.17 -11.74
N GLU A 281 -5.82 0.65 -12.77
CA GLU A 281 -6.41 1.47 -13.82
C GLU A 281 -7.47 0.70 -14.62
N LYS A 282 -7.24 -0.59 -14.90
CA LYS A 282 -8.26 -1.49 -15.48
C LYS A 282 -9.49 -1.62 -14.60
N ILE A 283 -9.31 -1.75 -13.27
CA ILE A 283 -10.41 -1.84 -12.31
C ILE A 283 -11.27 -0.56 -12.36
N ILE A 284 -10.64 0.61 -12.30
CA ILE A 284 -11.34 1.92 -12.31
C ILE A 284 -12.06 2.17 -13.64
N SER A 285 -11.47 1.73 -14.75
CA SER A 285 -12.07 1.85 -16.08
C SER A 285 -13.09 0.76 -16.39
N CYS A 286 -13.40 -0.13 -15.43
CA CYS A 286 -14.32 -1.26 -15.59
C CYS A 286 -13.93 -2.21 -16.74
N ASN A 287 -12.64 -2.34 -17.04
CA ASN A 287 -12.09 -3.20 -18.08
C ASN A 287 -11.13 -4.23 -17.49
N VAL A 288 -11.62 -5.00 -16.51
CA VAL A 288 -10.83 -5.96 -15.73
C VAL A 288 -11.51 -7.32 -15.75
N THR A 289 -10.73 -8.38 -15.89
CA THR A 289 -11.23 -9.76 -15.76
C THR A 289 -11.41 -10.14 -14.28
N LEU A 290 -12.21 -11.18 -14.01
CA LEU A 290 -12.34 -11.72 -12.65
C LEU A 290 -10.97 -12.08 -12.05
N LEU A 291 -10.12 -12.71 -12.87
CA LEU A 291 -8.82 -13.21 -12.44
C LEU A 291 -7.85 -12.08 -12.08
N GLU A 292 -7.83 -11.00 -12.88
CA GLU A 292 -7.03 -9.80 -12.60
C GLU A 292 -7.51 -9.10 -11.32
N PHE A 293 -8.83 -8.95 -11.12
CA PHE A 293 -9.37 -8.31 -9.93
C PHE A 293 -9.08 -9.11 -8.65
N ARG A 294 -9.27 -10.43 -8.70
CA ARG A 294 -8.92 -11.31 -7.58
C ARG A 294 -7.43 -11.31 -7.27
N SER A 295 -6.60 -11.37 -8.31
CA SER A 295 -5.14 -11.28 -8.16
C SER A 295 -4.75 -9.95 -7.53
N TYR A 296 -5.35 -8.83 -7.94
CA TYR A 296 -5.10 -7.52 -7.36
C TYR A 296 -5.41 -7.46 -5.86
N LEU A 297 -6.58 -7.95 -5.44
CA LEU A 297 -6.93 -8.00 -4.01
C LEU A 297 -5.91 -8.81 -3.20
N PHE A 298 -5.53 -9.98 -3.70
CA PHE A 298 -4.54 -10.83 -3.04
C PHE A 298 -3.14 -10.21 -3.01
N GLU A 299 -2.70 -9.57 -4.10
CA GLU A 299 -1.43 -8.85 -4.16
C GLU A 299 -1.37 -7.71 -3.13
N ARG A 300 -2.48 -6.96 -2.97
CA ARG A 300 -2.58 -5.91 -1.94
C ARG A 300 -2.52 -6.49 -0.53
N GLN A 301 -3.20 -7.61 -0.27
CA GLN A 301 -3.08 -8.32 1.01
C GLN A 301 -1.64 -8.79 1.26
N CYS A 302 -0.97 -9.36 0.24
CA CYS A 302 0.42 -9.79 0.32
C CYS A 302 1.36 -8.65 0.72
N MET A 303 1.24 -7.49 0.06
CA MET A 303 2.04 -6.31 0.37
C MET A 303 1.85 -5.85 1.82
N LEU A 304 0.60 -5.82 2.31
CA LEU A 304 0.29 -5.37 3.67
C LEU A 304 0.77 -6.38 4.72
N LEU A 305 0.68 -7.68 4.44
CA LEU A 305 1.19 -8.74 5.30
C LEU A 305 2.72 -8.72 5.38
N ASP A 306 3.40 -8.51 4.25
CA ASP A 306 4.86 -8.36 4.22
C ASP A 306 5.29 -7.11 5.01
N ALA A 307 4.64 -5.97 4.79
CA ALA A 307 4.89 -4.74 5.55
C ALA A 307 4.58 -4.87 7.05
N ALA A 308 3.63 -5.72 7.43
CA ALA A 308 3.32 -6.06 8.82
C ALA A 308 4.31 -7.07 9.44
N GLY A 309 5.30 -7.56 8.69
CA GLY A 309 6.26 -8.56 9.15
C GLY A 309 5.64 -9.96 9.31
N LYS A 310 4.61 -10.28 8.52
CA LYS A 310 3.86 -11.55 8.60
C LYS A 310 3.81 -12.33 7.27
N PRO A 311 4.95 -12.62 6.64
CA PRO A 311 4.97 -13.29 5.34
C PRO A 311 4.41 -14.72 5.35
N TRP A 312 4.41 -15.42 6.50
CA TRP A 312 3.81 -16.76 6.59
C TRP A 312 2.28 -16.75 6.41
N GLU A 313 1.61 -15.65 6.77
CA GLU A 313 0.16 -15.51 6.55
C GLU A 313 -0.17 -15.41 5.06
N ILE A 314 0.78 -14.98 4.22
CA ILE A 314 0.64 -14.99 2.75
C ILE A 314 0.52 -16.44 2.25
N ALA A 315 1.43 -17.30 2.70
CA ALA A 315 1.40 -18.73 2.37
C ALA A 315 0.14 -19.41 2.91
N GLU A 316 -0.28 -19.07 4.12
CA GLU A 316 -1.52 -19.58 4.72
C GLU A 316 -2.76 -19.24 3.87
N ARG A 317 -2.80 -18.02 3.31
CA ARG A 317 -3.95 -17.51 2.56
C ARG A 317 -3.99 -17.94 1.09
N LEU A 318 -2.88 -18.41 0.51
CA LEU A 318 -2.83 -18.73 -0.92
C LEU A 318 -3.85 -19.80 -1.35
N LEU A 319 -3.88 -20.96 -0.69
CA LEU A 319 -4.77 -22.06 -1.11
C LEU A 319 -6.26 -21.68 -1.00
N PRO A 320 -6.73 -21.07 0.12
CA PRO A 320 -8.08 -20.53 0.19
C PRO A 320 -8.42 -19.58 -0.96
N PHE A 321 -7.50 -18.65 -1.29
CA PHE A 321 -7.66 -17.69 -2.39
C PHE A 321 -7.78 -18.36 -3.76
N LEU A 322 -6.89 -19.31 -4.07
CA LEU A 322 -6.94 -20.03 -5.35
C LEU A 322 -8.27 -20.78 -5.48
N PHE A 323 -8.66 -21.54 -4.46
CA PHE A 323 -9.86 -22.37 -4.51
C PHE A 323 -11.18 -21.58 -4.42
N SER A 324 -11.22 -20.41 -3.77
CA SER A 324 -12.38 -19.52 -3.88
C SER A 324 -12.52 -18.96 -5.29
N THR A 325 -11.41 -18.49 -5.87
CA THR A 325 -11.40 -17.93 -7.22
C THR A 325 -11.85 -18.96 -8.27
N LEU A 326 -11.40 -20.22 -8.19
CA LEU A 326 -11.87 -21.28 -9.09
C LEU A 326 -13.38 -21.52 -8.98
N ARG A 327 -13.93 -21.58 -7.76
CA ARG A 327 -15.37 -21.76 -7.54
C ARG A 327 -16.19 -20.59 -8.09
N GLU A 328 -15.63 -19.40 -8.08
CA GLU A 328 -16.29 -18.21 -8.61
C GLU A 328 -16.26 -18.14 -10.13
N ILE A 329 -15.16 -18.56 -10.75
CA ILE A 329 -15.06 -18.76 -12.21
C ILE A 329 -16.14 -19.76 -12.65
N GLU A 330 -16.29 -20.86 -11.93
CA GLU A 330 -17.34 -21.87 -12.17
C GLU A 330 -18.75 -21.29 -11.96
N ALA A 331 -18.97 -20.55 -10.87
CA ALA A 331 -20.25 -19.92 -10.55
C ALA A 331 -20.71 -18.94 -11.63
N LEU A 332 -19.78 -18.16 -12.19
CA LEU A 332 -20.03 -17.22 -13.28
C LEU A 332 -20.00 -17.88 -14.67
N LYS A 333 -19.65 -19.16 -14.75
CA LYS A 333 -19.56 -19.94 -16.00
C LYS A 333 -18.65 -19.28 -17.05
N LEU A 334 -17.51 -18.75 -16.60
CA LEU A 334 -16.57 -18.07 -17.49
C LEU A 334 -15.87 -19.08 -18.41
N ASP A 335 -15.70 -18.71 -19.67
CA ASP A 335 -14.93 -19.51 -20.62
C ASP A 335 -13.44 -19.49 -20.24
N THR A 336 -12.84 -20.67 -20.16
CA THR A 336 -11.45 -20.87 -19.77
C THR A 336 -10.78 -21.89 -20.69
N PRO A 337 -9.64 -21.56 -21.32
CA PRO A 337 -8.88 -22.52 -22.09
C PRO A 337 -8.43 -23.70 -21.22
N GLN A 338 -8.43 -24.90 -21.79
CA GLN A 338 -7.96 -26.09 -21.07
C GLN A 338 -6.52 -25.90 -20.60
N GLY A 339 -6.27 -26.07 -19.29
CA GLY A 339 -4.94 -25.89 -18.69
C GLY A 339 -4.64 -24.46 -18.21
N ALA A 340 -5.43 -23.45 -18.58
CA ALA A 340 -5.22 -22.05 -18.17
C ALA A 340 -5.18 -21.89 -16.64
N LEU A 341 -6.16 -22.45 -15.93
CA LEU A 341 -6.25 -22.36 -14.47
C LEU A 341 -5.11 -23.12 -13.78
N ALA A 342 -4.67 -24.24 -14.34
CA ALA A 342 -3.52 -24.97 -13.82
C ALA A 342 -2.21 -24.18 -13.98
N CYS A 343 -2.04 -23.46 -15.08
CA CYS A 343 -0.93 -22.52 -15.26
C CYS A 343 -1.00 -21.39 -14.22
N TRP A 344 -2.17 -20.77 -14.06
CA TRP A 344 -2.37 -19.68 -13.11
C TRP A 344 -2.06 -20.11 -11.66
N GLU A 345 -2.66 -21.21 -11.20
CA GLU A 345 -2.39 -21.77 -9.87
C GLU A 345 -0.91 -22.08 -9.65
N PHE A 346 -0.25 -22.65 -10.66
CA PHE A 346 1.19 -22.95 -10.60
C PHE A 346 2.04 -21.69 -10.43
N VAL A 347 1.79 -20.67 -11.26
CA VAL A 347 2.56 -19.42 -11.21
C VAL A 347 2.34 -18.72 -9.87
N CYS A 348 1.09 -18.64 -9.39
CA CYS A 348 0.77 -18.07 -8.08
C CYS A 348 1.46 -18.82 -6.94
N ALA A 349 1.46 -20.16 -6.99
CA ALA A 349 2.15 -20.98 -6.01
C ALA A 349 3.66 -20.69 -5.97
N LEU A 350 4.32 -20.66 -7.13
CA LEU A 350 5.75 -20.43 -7.19
C LEU A 350 6.16 -19.01 -6.78
N GLU A 351 5.34 -17.99 -7.08
CA GLU A 351 5.57 -16.62 -6.60
C GLU A 351 5.50 -16.54 -5.07
N VAL A 352 4.47 -17.12 -4.43
CA VAL A 352 4.39 -17.14 -2.95
C VAL A 352 5.53 -17.93 -2.32
N LEU A 353 5.92 -19.05 -2.92
CA LEU A 353 7.08 -19.84 -2.46
C LEU A 353 8.40 -19.05 -2.57
N ASN A 354 8.57 -18.28 -3.64
CA ASN A 354 9.70 -17.37 -3.80
C ASN A 354 9.73 -16.25 -2.74
N LEU A 355 8.56 -15.78 -2.28
CA LEU A 355 8.47 -14.84 -1.17
C LEU A 355 8.86 -15.50 0.16
N CYS A 356 8.38 -16.72 0.39
CA CYS A 356 8.72 -17.52 1.58
C CYS A 356 10.24 -17.76 1.70
N ASP A 357 10.93 -17.99 0.58
CA ASP A 357 12.39 -18.18 0.56
C ASP A 357 13.18 -16.96 1.03
N LYS A 358 12.63 -15.74 0.92
CA LYS A 358 13.30 -14.52 1.40
C LYS A 358 13.31 -14.42 2.93
N VAL A 359 12.54 -15.27 3.61
CA VAL A 359 12.30 -15.27 5.06
C VAL A 359 13.24 -16.26 5.79
N GLN A 360 14.17 -16.89 5.06
CA GLN A 360 15.08 -17.97 5.49
C GLN A 360 15.98 -17.66 6.72
N GLU A 361 16.11 -16.40 7.16
CA GLU A 361 16.88 -16.01 8.35
C GLU A 361 16.00 -15.58 9.54
N SER A 362 14.68 -15.72 9.43
CA SER A 362 13.75 -15.28 10.48
C SER A 362 13.42 -16.37 11.50
N LYS A 363 12.97 -15.94 12.69
CA LYS A 363 12.43 -16.83 13.74
C LYS A 363 11.15 -17.56 13.31
N ASP A 364 10.50 -17.14 12.21
CA ASP A 364 9.24 -17.68 11.74
C ASP A 364 9.38 -18.74 10.63
N ILE A 365 10.61 -19.20 10.35
CA ILE A 365 10.91 -20.18 9.29
C ILE A 365 10.05 -21.45 9.39
N TYR A 366 9.76 -21.91 10.61
CA TYR A 366 8.94 -23.10 10.83
C TYR A 366 7.48 -22.87 10.40
N LYS A 367 6.88 -21.72 10.75
CA LYS A 367 5.51 -21.36 10.30
C LYS A 367 5.47 -21.23 8.79
N CYS A 368 6.47 -20.59 8.20
CA CYS A 368 6.60 -20.45 6.76
C CYS A 368 6.68 -21.82 6.07
N SER A 369 7.44 -22.76 6.64
CA SER A 369 7.53 -24.15 6.16
C SER A 369 6.21 -24.90 6.29
N GLN A 370 5.45 -24.65 7.37
CA GLN A 370 4.17 -25.30 7.63
C GLN A 370 3.14 -24.97 6.55
N PHE A 371 3.10 -23.72 6.10
CA PHE A 371 2.15 -23.26 5.09
C PHE A 371 2.68 -23.44 3.65
N SER A 372 4.00 -23.45 3.42
CA SER A 372 4.57 -23.71 2.10
C SER A 372 4.54 -25.18 1.68
N ALA A 373 4.58 -26.13 2.61
CA ALA A 373 4.52 -27.57 2.27
C ALA A 373 3.34 -27.96 1.36
N PRO A 374 2.07 -27.57 1.65
CA PRO A 374 0.95 -27.86 0.75
C PRO A 374 0.99 -27.05 -0.55
N ILE A 375 1.67 -25.89 -0.59
CA ILE A 375 1.85 -25.10 -1.81
C ILE A 375 2.82 -25.80 -2.76
N TRP A 376 3.93 -26.35 -2.25
CA TRP A 376 4.84 -27.18 -3.06
C TRP A 376 4.12 -28.37 -3.68
N ASN A 377 3.26 -29.04 -2.91
CA ASN A 377 2.45 -30.14 -3.44
C ASN A 377 1.47 -29.68 -4.52
N LEU A 378 0.80 -28.54 -4.33
CA LEU A 378 -0.07 -27.96 -5.36
C LEU A 378 0.72 -27.68 -6.65
N ALA A 379 1.87 -27.00 -6.56
CA ALA A 379 2.70 -26.70 -7.74
C ALA A 379 3.11 -27.98 -8.48
N LYS A 380 3.52 -29.02 -7.74
CA LYS A 380 3.85 -30.35 -8.28
C LYS A 380 2.66 -31.01 -8.99
N GLU A 381 1.48 -31.00 -8.39
CA GLU A 381 0.25 -31.56 -8.97
C GLU A 381 -0.19 -30.82 -10.23
N LYS A 382 -0.18 -29.48 -10.22
CA LYS A 382 -0.54 -28.67 -11.38
C LYS A 382 0.45 -28.83 -12.53
N LEU A 383 1.74 -28.91 -12.22
CA LEU A 383 2.76 -29.22 -13.23
C LEU A 383 2.50 -30.60 -13.84
N TYR A 384 2.22 -31.64 -13.03
CA TYR A 384 1.90 -32.97 -13.56
C TYR A 384 0.68 -32.97 -14.49
N MET A 385 -0.40 -32.27 -14.10
CA MET A 385 -1.59 -32.12 -14.94
C MET A 385 -1.26 -31.49 -16.30
N LEU A 386 -0.49 -30.40 -16.29
CA LEU A 386 -0.03 -29.72 -17.50
C LEU A 386 0.88 -30.62 -18.35
N GLY A 387 1.79 -31.37 -17.70
CA GLY A 387 2.67 -32.32 -18.38
C GLY A 387 1.91 -33.45 -19.08
N LYS A 388 0.85 -33.97 -18.45
CA LYS A 388 -0.05 -34.95 -19.08
C LYS A 388 -0.75 -34.35 -20.29
N GLN A 389 -1.29 -33.14 -20.16
CA GLN A 389 -1.99 -32.45 -21.24
C GLN A 389 -1.07 -32.16 -22.43
N CYS A 390 0.18 -31.76 -22.16
CA CYS A 390 1.17 -31.39 -23.17
C CYS A 390 2.02 -32.56 -23.68
N GLY A 391 1.77 -33.80 -23.23
CA GLY A 391 2.54 -34.99 -23.68
C GLY A 391 3.99 -35.04 -23.19
N LEU A 392 4.29 -34.39 -22.05
CA LEU A 392 5.64 -34.20 -21.51
C LEU A 392 6.05 -35.27 -20.49
N LEU A 393 5.15 -36.20 -20.14
CA LEU A 393 5.45 -37.27 -19.19
C LEU A 393 6.59 -38.19 -19.70
N PRO A 394 7.35 -38.84 -18.79
CA PRO A 394 8.42 -39.74 -19.19
C PRO A 394 7.93 -40.85 -20.15
N GLY A 395 8.67 -41.06 -21.24
CA GLY A 395 8.33 -42.07 -22.26
C GLY A 395 7.31 -41.62 -23.32
N PHE A 396 6.79 -40.39 -23.23
CA PHE A 396 5.90 -39.81 -24.24
C PHE A 396 6.63 -38.82 -25.15
N VAL A 397 6.14 -38.69 -26.38
CA VAL A 397 6.58 -37.66 -27.34
C VAL A 397 5.38 -36.76 -27.63
N PRO A 398 5.48 -35.43 -27.45
CA PRO A 398 4.38 -34.52 -27.72
C PRO A 398 3.88 -34.60 -29.17
N THR A 399 2.56 -34.64 -29.36
CA THR A 399 1.94 -34.52 -30.68
C THR A 399 1.92 -33.06 -31.15
N SER A 400 1.69 -32.81 -32.44
CA SER A 400 1.58 -31.44 -32.97
C SER A 400 0.48 -30.62 -32.27
N GLU A 401 -0.66 -31.23 -31.94
CA GLU A 401 -1.75 -30.58 -31.19
C GLU A 401 -1.31 -30.18 -29.77
N GLN A 402 -0.55 -31.05 -29.10
CA GLN A 402 -0.01 -30.77 -27.78
C GLN A 402 1.05 -29.66 -27.81
N LEU A 403 1.88 -29.60 -28.86
CA LEU A 403 2.80 -28.48 -29.07
C LEU A 403 2.05 -27.16 -29.29
N HIS A 404 0.98 -27.16 -30.07
CA HIS A 404 0.10 -25.99 -30.20
C HIS A 404 -0.51 -25.58 -28.86
N THR A 405 -0.91 -26.56 -28.04
CA THR A 405 -1.42 -26.32 -26.67
C THR A 405 -0.37 -25.60 -25.82
N VAL A 406 0.89 -26.03 -25.85
CA VAL A 406 2.00 -25.36 -25.14
C VAL A 406 2.15 -23.90 -25.59
N VAL A 407 2.05 -23.62 -26.89
CA VAL A 407 2.13 -22.26 -27.43
C VAL A 407 0.96 -21.41 -26.94
N HIS A 408 -0.27 -21.92 -26.98
CA HIS A 408 -1.45 -21.22 -26.48
C HIS A 408 -1.35 -20.92 -24.98
N LEU A 409 -0.93 -21.90 -24.18
CA LEU A 409 -0.73 -21.71 -22.74
C LEU A 409 0.36 -20.69 -22.45
N SER A 410 1.46 -20.73 -23.19
CA SER A 410 2.58 -19.78 -23.04
C SER A 410 2.16 -18.35 -23.38
N ALA A 411 1.32 -18.16 -24.40
CA ALA A 411 0.78 -16.85 -24.75
C ALA A 411 -0.17 -16.32 -23.67
N GLY A 412 -1.07 -17.16 -23.15
CA GLY A 412 -2.07 -16.76 -22.15
C GLY A 412 -1.47 -16.39 -20.78
N MET A 413 -0.32 -16.97 -20.39
CA MET A 413 0.41 -16.56 -19.19
C MET A 413 1.07 -15.18 -19.30
N GLY A 414 1.20 -14.64 -20.52
CA GLY A 414 1.92 -13.41 -20.82
C GLY A 414 3.41 -13.48 -20.50
N ASP A 415 4.09 -12.34 -20.54
CA ASP A 415 5.53 -12.25 -20.33
C ASP A 415 5.91 -11.75 -18.94
N SER A 416 7.08 -12.21 -18.47
CA SER A 416 7.71 -11.68 -17.27
C SER A 416 8.25 -10.28 -17.56
N MET A 417 8.00 -9.33 -16.65
CA MET A 417 8.67 -8.05 -16.72
C MET A 417 10.05 -8.20 -16.08
N PRO A 418 11.12 -7.63 -16.66
CA PRO A 418 12.42 -7.61 -16.02
C PRO A 418 12.30 -6.94 -14.65
N GLU A 419 12.91 -7.52 -13.61
CA GLU A 419 12.98 -6.91 -12.28
C GLU A 419 13.72 -5.58 -12.39
N THR A 420 13.00 -4.47 -12.50
CA THR A 420 13.55 -3.15 -12.23
C THR A 420 13.89 -3.11 -10.75
N GLY A 421 15.18 -2.99 -10.41
CA GLY A 421 15.77 -3.20 -9.08
C GLY A 421 15.34 -2.24 -7.97
N SER A 422 14.04 -2.10 -7.72
CA SER A 422 13.45 -1.19 -6.73
C SER A 422 12.54 -1.92 -5.73
N THR A 423 12.90 -3.13 -5.33
CA THR A 423 12.40 -3.78 -4.09
C THR A 423 13.19 -3.35 -2.83
N GLY A 424 14.09 -2.37 -2.95
CA GLY A 424 14.87 -1.81 -1.83
C GLY A 424 14.15 -0.75 -0.98
N GLY A 425 12.88 -0.45 -1.22
CA GLY A 425 12.16 0.65 -0.54
C GLY A 425 11.58 0.33 0.85
N LEU A 426 11.67 -0.91 1.33
CA LEU A 426 10.94 -1.37 2.53
C LEU A 426 11.81 -1.76 3.73
N ARG A 427 13.11 -1.45 3.71
CA ARG A 427 13.97 -1.57 4.89
C ARG A 427 14.83 -0.33 5.03
N ASN A 428 14.46 0.57 5.93
CA ASN A 428 15.36 1.47 6.66
C ASN A 428 14.56 2.26 7.71
N LEU A 429 14.23 1.62 8.83
CA LEU A 429 13.83 2.29 10.07
C LEU A 429 14.40 1.52 11.27
N GLU A 430 15.72 1.47 11.38
CA GLU A 430 16.39 1.28 12.67
C GLU A 430 17.50 2.34 12.84
N PRO A 431 17.59 3.04 13.98
CA PRO A 431 18.70 3.94 14.25
C PRO A 431 19.93 3.11 14.66
N GLU A 432 21.02 3.22 13.90
CA GLU A 432 22.31 2.64 14.27
C GLU A 432 22.86 3.30 15.55
N LEU A 433 23.12 2.47 16.56
CA LEU A 433 24.00 2.77 17.69
C LEU A 433 25.05 1.65 17.79
N SER A 434 26.24 1.98 17.28
CA SER A 434 27.58 1.47 17.61
C SER A 434 27.72 0.13 18.34
N ASP A 435 28.44 -0.83 17.75
CA ASP A 435 29.81 -1.11 18.20
C ASP A 435 30.65 -1.84 17.14
N ARG A 436 31.93 -1.47 17.05
CA ARG A 436 32.92 -2.02 16.11
C ARG A 436 33.52 -3.30 16.68
N THR A 437 33.26 -4.46 16.08
CA THR A 437 34.25 -5.54 16.01
C THR A 437 34.13 -6.31 14.69
N SER A 438 35.27 -6.47 14.05
CA SER A 438 35.46 -7.08 12.74
C SER A 438 35.29 -8.61 12.79
N THR A 439 34.31 -9.13 12.05
CA THR A 439 34.37 -10.51 11.54
C THR A 439 33.87 -10.51 10.08
N LYS A 440 34.83 -10.74 9.18
CA LYS A 440 34.59 -10.92 7.74
C LYS A 440 33.73 -12.17 7.53
N SER A 441 32.48 -12.04 7.09
CA SER A 441 31.75 -13.16 6.50
C SER A 441 31.96 -13.18 4.99
N ALA A 442 32.33 -14.36 4.48
CA ALA A 442 32.69 -14.59 3.09
C ALA A 442 31.49 -14.34 2.16
N HIS A 443 31.59 -13.30 1.33
CA HIS A 443 30.74 -13.16 0.15
C HIS A 443 30.99 -14.34 -0.80
N SER A 444 29.99 -15.18 -1.00
CA SER A 444 30.01 -16.18 -2.07
C SER A 444 29.69 -15.48 -3.40
N PRO A 445 30.55 -15.56 -4.43
CA PRO A 445 30.28 -14.94 -5.72
C PRO A 445 29.36 -15.85 -6.55
N SER A 446 28.41 -15.27 -7.27
CA SER A 446 27.61 -15.90 -8.36
C SER A 446 26.33 -16.67 -7.98
N ARG A 447 25.34 -16.04 -7.32
CA ARG A 447 23.94 -16.52 -7.40
C ARG A 447 23.33 -15.99 -8.70
N LYS A 448 23.09 -16.85 -9.70
CA LYS A 448 22.35 -16.47 -10.92
C LYS A 448 20.99 -15.89 -10.51
N PRO A 449 20.46 -14.86 -11.21
CA PRO A 449 19.12 -14.35 -10.93
C PRO A 449 18.11 -15.49 -11.04
N LYS A 450 17.24 -15.63 -10.02
CA LYS A 450 16.18 -16.64 -10.00
C LYS A 450 15.22 -16.29 -11.16
N LYS A 451 14.91 -17.26 -12.03
CA LYS A 451 13.95 -17.05 -13.13
C LYS A 451 12.57 -16.73 -12.53
N SER A 452 11.76 -15.93 -13.23
CA SER A 452 10.39 -15.65 -12.78
C SER A 452 9.55 -16.93 -12.74
N ALA A 453 8.45 -16.94 -11.98
CA ALA A 453 7.58 -18.12 -11.94
C ALA A 453 7.01 -18.47 -13.32
N THR A 454 6.61 -17.45 -14.09
CA THR A 454 6.10 -17.60 -15.46
C THR A 454 7.16 -18.20 -16.39
N ASP A 455 8.39 -17.69 -16.37
CA ASP A 455 9.45 -18.21 -17.24
C ASP A 455 9.85 -19.63 -16.86
N THR A 456 9.82 -19.95 -15.56
CA THR A 456 10.08 -21.30 -15.05
C THR A 456 9.05 -22.29 -15.60
N LEU A 457 7.77 -21.92 -15.62
CA LEU A 457 6.73 -22.77 -16.20
C LEU A 457 6.85 -22.86 -17.72
N LYS A 458 7.09 -21.75 -18.43
CA LYS A 458 7.30 -21.76 -19.90
C LYS A 458 8.46 -22.66 -20.30
N GLU A 459 9.58 -22.60 -19.59
CA GLU A 459 10.73 -23.47 -19.83
C GLU A 459 10.39 -24.94 -19.59
N ALA A 460 9.68 -25.24 -18.50
CA ALA A 460 9.26 -26.60 -18.19
C ALA A 460 8.32 -27.18 -19.25
N LEU A 461 7.39 -26.38 -19.78
CA LEU A 461 6.48 -26.82 -20.85
C LEU A 461 7.18 -26.94 -22.21
N GLY A 462 8.35 -26.32 -22.39
CA GLY A 462 9.09 -26.32 -23.65
C GLY A 462 9.82 -27.63 -23.99
N SER A 463 10.06 -28.53 -23.02
CA SER A 463 10.69 -29.83 -23.29
C SER A 463 10.44 -30.88 -22.21
N ASN A 464 10.41 -32.16 -22.59
CA ASN A 464 10.29 -33.28 -21.65
C ASN A 464 11.41 -33.28 -20.59
N GLN A 465 12.63 -32.86 -20.94
CA GLN A 465 13.76 -32.82 -20.02
C GLN A 465 13.58 -31.72 -18.97
N ALA A 466 13.21 -30.51 -19.37
CA ALA A 466 12.96 -29.40 -18.45
C ALA A 466 11.77 -29.69 -17.54
N PHE A 467 10.68 -30.23 -18.10
CA PHE A 467 9.52 -30.72 -17.36
C PHE A 467 9.93 -31.71 -16.27
N THR A 468 10.63 -32.79 -16.66
CA THR A 468 11.00 -33.87 -15.73
C THR A 468 11.89 -33.34 -14.62
N LYS A 469 12.86 -32.47 -14.96
CA LYS A 469 13.73 -31.85 -13.96
C LYS A 469 12.94 -31.04 -12.93
N LEU A 470 12.07 -30.14 -13.39
CA LEU A 470 11.29 -29.28 -12.48
C LEU A 470 10.30 -30.12 -11.65
N TYR A 471 9.64 -31.10 -12.25
CA TYR A 471 8.71 -31.98 -11.54
C TYR A 471 9.39 -32.75 -10.40
N LEU A 472 10.58 -33.30 -10.64
CA LEU A 472 11.36 -34.00 -9.62
C LEU A 472 11.83 -33.05 -8.51
N GLU A 473 12.30 -31.84 -8.88
CA GLU A 473 12.71 -30.81 -7.93
C GLU A 473 11.55 -30.39 -7.00
N LEU A 474 10.38 -30.08 -7.56
CA LEU A 474 9.20 -29.73 -6.78
C LEU A 474 8.72 -30.90 -5.89
N SER A 475 8.85 -32.14 -6.37
CA SER A 475 8.52 -33.33 -5.58
C SER A 475 9.45 -33.48 -4.38
N GLU A 476 10.76 -33.31 -4.57
CA GLU A 476 11.75 -33.35 -3.49
C GLU A 476 11.52 -32.22 -2.47
N LEU A 477 11.25 -31.00 -2.92
CA LEU A 477 10.94 -29.84 -2.07
C LEU A 477 9.66 -30.07 -1.25
N ALA A 478 8.59 -30.58 -1.87
CA ALA A 478 7.36 -30.94 -1.18
C ALA A 478 7.60 -32.02 -0.11
N ILE A 479 8.30 -33.11 -0.44
CA ILE A 479 8.60 -34.21 0.49
C ILE A 479 9.45 -33.72 1.66
N SER A 480 10.52 -32.98 1.37
CA SER A 480 11.46 -32.47 2.39
C SER A 480 10.78 -31.49 3.33
N THR A 481 9.95 -30.58 2.80
CA THR A 481 9.23 -29.59 3.61
C THR A 481 8.16 -30.26 4.47
N TYR A 482 7.40 -31.23 3.94
CA TYR A 482 6.46 -32.01 4.76
C TYR A 482 7.15 -32.80 5.87
N LYS A 483 8.33 -33.38 5.60
CA LYS A 483 9.13 -34.04 6.64
C LYS A 483 9.59 -33.04 7.70
N HIS A 484 10.08 -31.87 7.30
CA HIS A 484 10.53 -30.82 8.20
C HIS A 484 9.43 -30.37 9.17
N VAL A 485 8.18 -30.28 8.69
CA VAL A 485 7.01 -29.91 9.53
C VAL A 485 6.28 -31.12 10.14
N SER A 486 6.97 -32.26 10.23
CA SER A 486 6.48 -33.50 10.86
C SER A 486 5.19 -34.09 10.26
N ARG A 487 4.86 -33.76 9.01
CA ARG A 487 3.70 -34.31 8.28
C ARG A 487 4.11 -35.52 7.42
N LEU A 488 4.57 -36.58 8.07
CA LEU A 488 5.15 -37.76 7.41
C LEU A 488 4.19 -38.51 6.49
N ARG A 489 2.88 -38.52 6.81
CA ARG A 489 1.87 -39.16 5.93
C ARG A 489 1.75 -38.44 4.60
N SER A 490 1.67 -37.10 4.64
CA SER A 490 1.66 -36.26 3.43
C SER A 490 2.95 -36.45 2.64
N ALA A 491 4.12 -36.44 3.29
CA ALA A 491 5.40 -36.68 2.61
C ALA A 491 5.45 -38.02 1.87
N ARG A 492 4.88 -39.09 2.44
CA ARG A 492 4.78 -40.40 1.77
C ARG A 492 3.86 -40.34 0.56
N LEU A 493 2.71 -39.66 0.68
CA LEU A 493 1.75 -39.53 -0.41
C LEU A 493 2.34 -38.78 -1.62
N VAL A 494 3.18 -37.78 -1.39
CA VAL A 494 3.85 -37.04 -2.48
C VAL A 494 4.80 -37.92 -3.29
N GLY A 495 5.47 -38.87 -2.62
CA GLY A 495 6.46 -39.76 -3.22
C GLY A 495 5.90 -41.06 -3.81
N LEU A 496 4.58 -41.27 -3.71
CA LEU A 496 3.84 -42.27 -4.49
C LEU A 496 3.45 -41.64 -5.85
#